data_AF-A0A6V7HTA7-F1
#
_entry.id   AF-A0A6V7HTA7-F1
#
_cell.length_a   1.000
_cell.length_b   1.000
_cell.length_c   1.000
_cell.angle_alpha   90.00
_cell.angle_beta   90.00
_cell.angle_gamma   90.00
#
_symmetry.space_group_name_H-M   'P 1'
#
loop_
_entity.id
_entity.type
_entity.pdbx_description
1 polymer ?
#
loop_
_entity_poly.entity_id
_entity_poly.type
_entity_poly.pdbx_seq_one_letter_code
_entity_poly.pdbx_strand_id
1 'polypeptide(L)'
;HTSGEYNWMLCYGLATANETVWDLVQSQIGIVEYLGCTKDTTLIANILTKILDRRITSLFDILMSAIKSMTSGPEDNLDFLIDFYISHIDQIRQ
;
A
#
# COMPACT_ATOMS: atom_id res chain seq x y z
N HIS A 1 -9.43 18.30 -7.89
CA HIS A 1 -9.24 18.13 -9.34
C HIS A 1 -7.77 17.87 -9.64
N THR A 2 -7.45 16.66 -10.13
CA THR A 2 -6.24 16.19 -10.88
C THR A 2 -6.02 14.71 -10.54
N SER A 3 -6.87 13.77 -11.01
CA SER A 3 -6.84 12.40 -10.45
C SER A 3 -6.90 11.24 -11.46
N GLY A 4 -6.53 11.45 -12.72
CA GLY A 4 -6.49 10.38 -13.73
C GLY A 4 -5.12 10.21 -14.38
N GLU A 5 -4.56 11.29 -14.92
CA GLU A 5 -3.44 11.20 -15.87
C GLU A 5 -2.06 11.05 -15.22
N TYR A 6 -1.85 11.57 -14.00
CA TYR A 6 -0.60 11.35 -13.26
C TYR A 6 -0.54 9.98 -12.57
N ASN A 7 -1.71 9.36 -12.36
CA ASN A 7 -1.86 8.18 -11.52
C ASN A 7 -1.30 6.92 -12.21
N TRP A 8 -1.54 6.78 -13.52
CA TRP A 8 -1.07 5.61 -14.27
C TRP A 8 0.45 5.60 -14.54
N MET A 9 1.07 6.78 -14.75
CA MET A 9 2.52 6.87 -14.96
C MET A 9 3.29 6.52 -13.68
N LEU A 10 2.82 7.00 -12.54
CA LEU A 10 3.35 6.63 -11.23
C LEU A 10 3.17 5.12 -10.99
N CYS A 11 1.97 4.59 -11.24
CA CYS A 11 1.69 3.17 -11.10
C CYS A 11 2.63 2.30 -11.97
N TYR A 12 2.84 2.70 -13.23
CA TYR A 12 3.74 1.99 -14.14
C TYR A 12 5.20 2.02 -13.66
N GLY A 13 5.68 3.18 -13.21
CA GLY A 13 7.03 3.30 -12.65
C GLY A 13 7.21 2.47 -11.38
N LEU A 14 6.20 2.44 -10.51
CA LEU A 14 6.22 1.70 -9.26
C LEU A 14 6.08 0.18 -9.43
N ALA A 15 5.48 -0.28 -10.53
CA ALA A 15 5.20 -1.71 -10.77
C ALA A 15 6.46 -2.59 -10.76
N THR A 16 7.61 -2.03 -11.12
CA THR A 16 8.92 -2.73 -11.16
C THR A 16 9.98 -2.05 -10.31
N ALA A 17 9.58 -1.04 -9.53
CA ALA A 17 10.47 -0.29 -8.67
C ALA A 17 10.90 -1.11 -7.45
N ASN A 18 12.13 -0.88 -6.99
CA ASN A 18 12.65 -1.47 -5.75
C ASN A 18 12.24 -0.66 -4.50
N GLU A 19 12.53 -1.19 -3.32
CA GLU A 19 12.21 -0.56 -2.04
C GLU A 19 12.75 0.88 -1.93
N THR A 20 13.95 1.17 -2.43
CA THR A 20 14.51 2.52 -2.38
C THR A 20 13.66 3.55 -3.11
N VAL A 21 13.14 3.21 -4.29
CA VAL A 21 12.24 4.11 -5.04
C VAL A 21 10.90 4.25 -4.33
N TRP A 22 10.38 3.17 -3.77
CA TRP A 22 9.15 3.21 -2.97
C TRP A 22 9.27 4.07 -1.72
N ASP A 23 10.38 3.98 -0.99
CA ASP A 23 10.67 4.80 0.19
C ASP A 23 10.79 6.30 -0.18
N LEU A 24 11.42 6.62 -1.32
CA LEU A 24 11.50 7.98 -1.84
C LEU A 24 10.11 8.54 -2.14
N VAL A 25 9.27 7.77 -2.82
CA VAL A 25 7.91 8.19 -3.20
C VAL A 25 7.01 8.28 -1.97
N GLN A 26 7.17 7.41 -0.97
CA GLN A 26 6.42 7.45 0.29
C GLN A 26 6.60 8.77 1.05
N SER A 27 7.76 9.40 0.95
CA SER A 27 8.01 10.69 1.58
C SER A 27 7.29 11.87 0.91
N GLN A 28 6.78 11.68 -0.32
CA GLN A 28 6.23 12.75 -1.15
C GLN A 28 4.73 12.61 -1.45
N ILE A 29 4.18 11.38 -1.46
CA ILE A 29 2.77 11.10 -1.78
C ILE A 29 2.19 9.98 -0.90
N GLY A 30 0.85 9.85 -0.89
CA GLY A 30 0.14 8.74 -0.24
C GLY A 30 0.41 7.40 -0.90
N ILE A 31 1.53 6.75 -0.55
CA ILE A 31 2.05 5.52 -1.19
C ILE A 31 1.07 4.34 -1.19
N VAL A 32 0.18 4.29 -0.20
CA VAL A 32 -0.84 3.25 -0.05
C VAL A 32 -1.82 3.19 -1.22
N GLU A 33 -2.07 4.32 -1.89
CA GLU A 33 -2.94 4.37 -3.06
C GLU A 33 -2.36 3.64 -4.28
N TYR A 34 -1.07 3.31 -4.25
CA TYR A 34 -0.36 2.69 -5.36
C TYR A 34 0.05 1.24 -5.09
N LEU A 35 -0.25 0.66 -3.93
CA LEU A 35 0.16 -0.71 -3.60
C LEU A 35 -0.36 -1.75 -4.61
N GLY A 36 -1.54 -1.52 -5.20
CA GLY A 36 -2.07 -2.36 -6.28
C GLY A 36 -1.23 -2.39 -7.55
N CYS A 37 -0.26 -1.48 -7.71
CA CYS A 37 0.59 -1.38 -8.89
C CYS A 37 1.73 -2.41 -8.90
N THR A 38 2.14 -2.92 -7.73
CA THR A 38 3.23 -3.90 -7.62
C THR A 38 2.70 -5.30 -7.33
N LYS A 39 3.48 -6.31 -7.76
CA LYS A 39 3.31 -7.73 -7.43
C LYS A 39 4.24 -8.18 -6.30
N ASP A 40 5.12 -7.31 -5.83
CA ASP A 40 6.08 -7.61 -4.77
C ASP A 40 5.38 -7.57 -3.41
N THR A 41 4.84 -8.70 -2.99
CA THR A 41 4.16 -8.85 -1.69
C THR A 41 5.10 -8.62 -0.51
N THR A 42 6.41 -8.82 -0.66
CA THR A 42 7.40 -8.51 0.40
C THR A 42 7.50 -7.00 0.60
N LEU A 43 7.54 -6.24 -0.51
CA LEU A 43 7.53 -4.79 -0.46
C LEU A 43 6.22 -4.25 0.13
N ILE A 44 5.08 -4.81 -0.26
CA ILE A 44 3.77 -4.45 0.29
C ILE A 44 3.76 -4.70 1.81
N ALA A 45 4.23 -5.86 2.27
CA ALA A 45 4.33 -6.20 3.69
C ALA A 45 5.15 -5.15 4.46
N ASN A 46 6.35 -4.83 3.96
CA ASN A 46 7.24 -3.87 4.60
C ASN A 46 6.58 -2.49 4.74
N ILE A 47 5.88 -2.01 3.71
CA ILE A 47 5.17 -0.72 3.76
C ILE A 47 4.05 -0.75 4.79
N LEU A 48 3.22 -1.80 4.80
CA LEU A 48 2.10 -1.91 5.74
C LEU A 48 2.59 -2.03 7.18
N THR A 49 3.65 -2.78 7.45
CA THR A 49 4.28 -2.85 8.77
C THR A 49 4.84 -1.49 9.22
N LYS A 50 5.57 -0.77 8.34
CA LYS A 50 6.05 0.59 8.62
C LYS A 50 4.90 1.55 8.98
N ILE A 51 3.70 1.35 8.41
CA ILE A 51 2.51 2.13 8.71
C ILE A 51 1.94 1.78 10.09
N LEU A 52 1.83 0.48 10.41
CA LEU A 52 1.36 0.00 11.71
C LEU A 52 2.24 0.55 12.86
N ASP A 53 3.55 0.56 12.66
CA ASP A 53 4.50 1.03 13.68
C ASP A 53 4.40 2.54 13.98
N ARG A 54 3.87 3.34 13.05
CA ARG A 54 3.86 4.81 13.15
C ARG A 54 2.82 5.39 14.12
N ARG A 55 2.03 4.57 14.84
CA ARG A 55 0.94 5.01 15.76
C ARG A 55 0.10 6.15 15.16
N ILE A 56 -0.33 5.97 13.92
CA ILE A 56 -1.05 6.99 13.17
C ILE A 56 -2.52 6.98 13.61
N THR A 57 -3.07 8.16 13.94
CA THR A 57 -4.45 8.35 14.42
C THR A 57 -5.54 7.88 13.45
N SER A 58 -5.18 7.58 12.19
CA SER A 58 -6.06 7.15 11.10
C SER A 58 -5.56 5.88 10.42
N LEU A 59 -5.02 4.93 11.19
CA LEU A 59 -4.57 3.63 10.66
C LEU A 59 -5.67 2.92 9.84
N PHE A 60 -6.91 2.98 10.29
CA PHE A 60 -8.05 2.40 9.58
C PHE A 60 -8.25 3.02 8.19
N ASP A 61 -8.18 4.36 8.06
CA ASP A 61 -8.34 5.04 6.77
C ASP A 61 -7.20 4.68 5.79
N ILE A 62 -5.98 4.54 6.31
CA ILE A 62 -4.81 4.14 5.53
C ILE A 62 -4.96 2.70 5.03
N LEU A 63 -5.44 1.79 5.89
CA LEU A 63 -5.72 0.40 5.51
C LEU A 63 -6.86 0.32 4.48
N MET A 64 -7.92 1.11 4.64
CA MET A 64 -8.99 1.19 3.64
C MET A 64 -8.50 1.70 2.29
N SER A 65 -7.56 2.65 2.29
CA SER A 65 -6.91 3.12 1.06
C SER A 65 -6.05 2.04 0.41
N ALA A 66 -5.27 1.30 1.21
CA ALA A 66 -4.48 0.15 0.76
C ALA A 66 -5.37 -0.93 0.14
N ILE A 67 -6.46 -1.29 0.81
CA ILE A 67 -7.48 -2.24 0.31
C ILE A 67 -7.99 -1.77 -1.04
N LYS A 68 -8.45 -0.52 -1.14
CA LYS A 68 -8.99 0.03 -2.38
C LYS A 68 -7.97 -0.03 -3.52
N SER A 69 -6.71 0.31 -3.24
CA SER A 69 -5.63 0.19 -4.23
C SER A 69 -5.43 -1.26 -4.67
N MET A 70 -5.28 -2.18 -3.72
CA MET A 70 -4.92 -3.57 -3.99
C MET A 70 -6.06 -4.36 -4.67
N THR A 71 -7.33 -4.00 -4.40
CA THR A 71 -8.49 -4.55 -5.14
C THR A 71 -8.49 -4.21 -6.63
N SER A 72 -7.74 -3.18 -7.05
CA SER A 72 -7.58 -2.81 -8.46
C SER A 72 -6.32 -3.41 -9.12
N GLY A 73 -5.52 -4.14 -8.33
CA GLY A 73 -4.29 -4.78 -8.77
C GLY A 73 -4.45 -6.27 -9.08
N PRO A 74 -3.34 -7.02 -9.14
CA PRO A 74 -3.34 -8.48 -9.26
C PRO A 74 -4.15 -9.18 -8.17
N GLU A 75 -4.81 -10.30 -8.49
CA GLU A 75 -5.64 -11.06 -7.54
C GLU A 75 -4.85 -11.50 -6.29
N ASP A 76 -3.60 -11.92 -6.46
CA ASP A 76 -2.69 -12.30 -5.35
C ASP A 76 -2.52 -11.22 -4.28
N ASN A 77 -2.72 -9.94 -4.63
CA ASN A 77 -2.63 -8.84 -3.67
C ASN A 77 -3.81 -8.88 -2.67
N LEU A 78 -5.00 -9.29 -3.10
CA LEU A 78 -6.17 -9.41 -2.23
C LEU A 78 -5.98 -10.49 -1.19
N ASP A 79 -5.55 -11.68 -1.63
CA ASP A 79 -5.27 -12.81 -0.75
C ASP A 79 -4.21 -12.44 0.29
N PHE A 80 -3.11 -11.83 -0.17
CA PHE A 80 -2.06 -11.33 0.71
C PHE A 80 -2.59 -10.33 1.75
N LEU A 81 -3.44 -9.38 1.35
CA LEU A 81 -3.93 -8.35 2.26
C LEU A 81 -4.89 -8.91 3.32
N ILE A 82 -5.69 -9.93 2.96
CA ILE A 82 -6.53 -10.65 3.93
C ILE A 82 -5.65 -11.34 4.96
N ASP A 83 -4.62 -12.06 4.53
CA ASP A 83 -3.67 -12.75 5.42
C ASP A 83 -2.90 -11.75 6.31
N PHE A 84 -2.49 -10.62 5.74
CA PHE A 84 -1.83 -9.55 6.48
C PHE A 84 -2.74 -8.96 7.56
N TYR A 85 -4.01 -8.68 7.23
CA TYR A 85 -4.99 -8.17 8.17
C TYR A 85 -5.24 -9.16 9.32
N ILE A 86 -5.44 -10.44 9.01
CA ILE A 86 -5.67 -11.48 10.01
C ILE A 86 -4.48 -11.60 10.97
N SER A 87 -3.25 -11.57 10.45
CA SER A 87 -2.03 -11.68 11.26
C SER A 87 -1.74 -10.45 12.14
N HIS A 88 -2.35 -9.29 11.85
CA HIS A 88 -2.12 -8.04 12.57
C HIS A 88 -3.38 -7.45 13.21
N ILE A 89 -4.49 -8.21 13.27
CA ILE A 89 -5.80 -7.70 13.67
C ILE A 89 -5.82 -7.09 15.08
N ASP A 90 -5.02 -7.64 16.00
CA ASP A 90 -4.92 -7.15 17.38
C ASP A 90 -4.22 -5.79 17.47
N GLN A 91 -3.30 -5.48 16.56
CA GLN A 91 -2.66 -4.17 16.47
C GLN A 91 -3.58 -3.16 15.80
N ILE A 92 -4.36 -3.59 14.80
CA ILE A 92 -5.27 -2.75 14.04
C ILE A 92 -6.49 -2.32 14.87
N ARG A 93 -6.90 -3.14 15.84
CA ARG A 93 -8.06 -2.87 16.71
C ARG A 93 -7.79 -1.91 17.87
N GLN A 94 -6.52 -1.63 18.19
CA GLN A 94 -6.10 -0.76 19.29
C GLN A 94 -6.10 0.72 18.88
#